data_AF-A0A838U4G6-F1
#
_entry.id   AF-A0A838U4G6-F1
#
_cell.length_a   1.000
_cell.length_b   1.000
_cell.length_c   1.000
_cell.angle_alpha   90.00
_cell.angle_beta   90.00
_cell.angle_gamma   90.00
#
_symmetry.space_group_name_H-M   'P 1'
#
loop_
_entity.id
_entity.type
_entity.pdbx_description
1 polymer ?
#
loop_
_entity_poly.entity_id
_entity_poly.type
_entity_poly.pdbx_seq_one_letter_code
_entity_poly.pdbx_strand_id
1 'polypeptide(L)' 'MWDKSIPAKKKIREIEEGMQPDTIDIIQNPIRAKNLYQNLLKNASQERMIIFPTINAYIRQDRIGIIKLLKKVAKKYNI' A
#
# COMPACT_ATOMS: atom_id res chain seq x y z
N MET A 1 -17.32 -24.26 -3.26
CA MET A 1 -16.36 -23.32 -2.63
C MET A 1 -14.90 -23.63 -2.97
N TRP A 2 -14.54 -24.89 -3.27
CA TRP A 2 -13.19 -25.31 -3.69
C TRP A 2 -12.78 -24.93 -5.12
N ASP A 3 -13.74 -24.70 -6.02
CA ASP A 3 -13.50 -24.41 -7.44
C ASP A 3 -13.01 -22.98 -7.72
N LYS A 4 -12.94 -22.12 -6.68
CA LYS A 4 -12.43 -20.74 -6.78
C LYS A 4 -11.02 -20.57 -6.19
N SER A 5 -10.40 -21.65 -5.74
CA SER A 5 -9.05 -21.61 -5.16
C SER A 5 -7.99 -21.60 -6.26
N ILE A 6 -6.86 -20.93 -5.99
CA ILE A 6 -5.68 -20.98 -6.88
C ILE A 6 -5.23 -22.46 -6.98
N PRO A 7 -5.05 -23.01 -8.20
CA PRO A 7 -4.58 -24.38 -8.36
C PRO A 7 -3.26 -24.61 -7.63
N ALA A 8 -3.16 -25.71 -6.87
CA ALA A 8 -1.99 -26.03 -6.06
C ALA A 8 -0.68 -26.01 -6.87
N LYS A 9 -0.74 -26.47 -8.13
CA LYS A 9 0.39 -26.47 -9.07
C LYS A 9 0.93 -25.06 -9.35
N LYS A 10 0.07 -24.05 -9.40
CA LYS A 10 0.49 -22.65 -9.61
C LYS A 10 1.23 -22.14 -8.37
N LYS A 11 0.72 -22.44 -7.18
CA LYS A 11 1.32 -22.02 -5.90
C LYS A 11 2.67 -22.68 -5.63
N ILE A 12 2.83 -23.96 -6.00
CA ILE A 12 4.11 -24.67 -5.92
C ILE A 12 5.14 -24.00 -6.84
N ARG A 13 4.73 -23.70 -8.08
CA ARG A 13 5.60 -23.03 -9.05
C ARG A 13 6.01 -21.61 -8.62
N GLU A 14 5.10 -20.84 -8.04
CA GLU A 14 5.41 -19.52 -7.47
C GLU A 14 6.49 -19.61 -6.38
N ILE A 15 6.43 -20.64 -5.53
CA ILE A 15 7.44 -20.90 -4.47
C ILE A 15 8.78 -21.33 -5.09
N GLU A 16 8.79 -22.27 -6.03
CA GLU A 16 10.01 -22.81 -6.64
C GLU A 16 10.74 -21.79 -7.51
N GLU A 17 10.01 -20.97 -8.27
CA GLU A 17 10.57 -19.96 -9.17
C GLU A 17 10.80 -18.60 -8.46
N GLY A 18 10.49 -18.51 -7.16
CA GLY A 18 10.64 -17.28 -6.38
C GLY A 18 9.77 -16.12 -6.86
N MET A 19 8.67 -16.43 -7.57
CA MET A 19 7.73 -15.42 -8.06
C MET A 19 6.87 -14.92 -6.90
N GLN A 20 6.73 -13.60 -6.78
CA GLN A 20 5.80 -13.03 -5.81
C GLN A 20 4.36 -13.30 -6.26
N PRO A 21 3.56 -14.05 -5.48
CA PRO A 21 2.16 -14.24 -5.79
C PRO A 21 1.37 -12.94 -5.64
N ASP A 22 0.36 -12.74 -6.48
CA ASP A 22 -0.63 -11.68 -6.29
C ASP A 22 -1.47 -11.99 -5.05
N THR A 23 -1.12 -11.40 -3.90
CA THR A 23 -1.81 -11.63 -2.63
C THR A 23 -2.70 -10.46 -2.25
N ILE A 24 -3.86 -10.79 -1.66
CA ILE A 24 -4.73 -9.82 -1.01
C ILE A 24 -4.49 -9.89 0.49
N ASP A 25 -3.92 -8.82 1.05
CA ASP A 25 -3.72 -8.71 2.50
C ASP A 25 -4.89 -7.96 3.15
N ILE A 26 -5.57 -8.61 4.10
CA ILE A 26 -6.63 -7.99 4.90
C ILE A 26 -6.01 -7.39 6.16
N ILE A 27 -6.04 -6.07 6.28
CA ILE A 27 -5.48 -5.35 7.43
C ILE A 27 -6.61 -4.93 8.37
N GLN A 28 -6.80 -5.70 9.44
CA GLN A 28 -7.84 -5.42 10.44
C GLN A 28 -7.38 -4.42 11.52
N ASN A 29 -6.08 -4.40 11.82
CA ASN A 29 -5.53 -3.54 12.86
C ASN A 29 -5.28 -2.11 12.33
N PRO A 30 -5.94 -1.08 12.90
CA PRO A 30 -5.82 0.29 12.41
C PRO A 30 -4.42 0.89 12.58
N ILE A 31 -3.67 0.48 13.61
CA ILE A 31 -2.28 0.90 13.83
C ILE A 31 -1.40 0.31 12.72
N ARG A 32 -1.59 -0.98 12.40
CA ARG A 32 -0.87 -1.64 11.31
C ARG A 32 -1.19 -0.98 9.96
N ALA A 33 -2.46 -0.66 9.70
CA ALA A 33 -2.88 0.04 8.49
C ALA A 33 -2.19 1.41 8.36
N LYS A 34 -2.16 2.20 9.45
CA LYS A 34 -1.48 3.49 9.48
C LYS A 34 0.03 3.35 9.22
N ASN A 35 0.68 2.38 9.87
CA ASN A 35 2.12 2.18 9.72
C ASN A 35 2.47 1.74 8.28
N LEU A 36 1.70 0.81 7.71
CA LEU A 36 1.88 0.39 6.33
C LEU A 36 1.70 1.56 5.38
N TYR A 37 0.63 2.35 5.56
CA TYR A 37 0.37 3.54 4.76
C TYR A 37 1.56 4.51 4.80
N GLN A 38 2.07 4.84 5.98
CA GLN A 38 3.24 5.72 6.11
C GLN A 38 4.50 5.12 5.48
N ASN A 39 4.69 3.80 5.57
CA ASN A 39 5.84 3.11 4.98
C ASN A 39 5.79 3.16 3.45
N LEU A 40 4.61 2.94 2.86
CA LEU A 40 4.38 3.07 1.42
C LEU A 40 4.70 4.48 0.94
N LEU A 41 4.27 5.53 1.66
CA LEU A 41 4.57 6.91 1.29
C LEU A 41 6.07 7.25 1.34
N LYS A 42 6.81 6.65 2.27
CA LYS A 42 8.25 6.87 2.43
C LYS A 42 9.08 6.14 1.37
N ASN A 43 8.69 4.91 1.02
CA ASN A 43 9.49 4.02 0.18
C ASN A 43 9.05 3.97 -1.29
N ALA A 44 7.89 4.54 -1.66
CA ALA A 44 7.45 4.58 -3.05
C ALA A 44 8.47 5.33 -3.93
N SER A 45 9.03 4.59 -4.88
CA SER A 45 10.20 4.97 -5.70
C SER A 45 9.85 5.57 -7.06
N GLN A 46 8.67 5.28 -7.61
CA GLN A 46 8.27 5.73 -8.96
C GLN A 46 7.11 6.72 -8.91
N GLU A 47 5.89 6.26 -8.66
CA GLU A 47 4.70 7.13 -8.62
C GLU A 47 4.06 7.10 -7.22
N ARG A 48 3.65 8.28 -6.74
CA ARG A 48 2.92 8.45 -5.48
C ARG A 48 1.58 9.11 -5.76
N MET A 49 0.56 8.29 -6.02
CA MET A 49 -0.82 8.74 -6.14
C MET A 49 -1.61 8.41 -4.87
N ILE A 50 -2.37 9.38 -4.37
CA ILE A 50 -3.33 9.17 -3.28
C ILE A 50 -4.66 9.75 -3.70
N ILE A 51 -5.69 8.93 -3.64
CA ILE A 51 -7.06 9.33 -3.96
C ILE A 51 -7.85 9.36 -2.66
N PHE A 52 -8.47 10.49 -2.37
CA PHE A 52 -9.39 10.63 -1.25
C PHE A 52 -10.82 10.57 -1.77
N PRO A 53 -11.67 9.66 -1.23
CA PRO A 53 -13.04 9.53 -1.69
C PRO A 53 -13.92 10.75 -1.33
N THR A 54 -13.47 11.59 -0.39
CA THR A 54 -14.18 12.80 0.04
C THR A 54 -13.20 13.89 0.49
N ILE A 55 -13.64 15.14 0.48
CA ILE A 55 -12.90 16.29 1.03
C ILE A 55 -12.59 16.08 2.53
N ASN A 56 -13.54 15.55 3.29
CA ASN A 56 -13.34 15.28 4.72
C ASN A 56 -12.23 14.24 4.97
N ALA A 57 -12.05 13.27 4.07
CA ALA A 57 -10.93 12.34 4.15
C ALA A 57 -9.60 13.08 3.96
N TYR A 58 -9.50 13.97 2.98
CA TYR A 58 -8.32 14.83 2.80
C TYR A 58 -8.00 15.65 4.07
N ILE A 59 -9.01 16.34 4.63
CA ILE A 59 -8.82 17.17 5.84
C ILE A 59 -8.30 16.32 7.02
N ARG A 60 -8.84 15.11 7.23
CA ARG A 60 -8.35 14.21 8.28
C ARG A 60 -6.89 13.85 8.08
N GLN A 61 -6.48 13.57 6.84
CA GLN A 61 -5.10 13.19 6.51
C GLN A 61 -4.13 14.35 6.67
N ASP A 62 -4.53 15.56 6.30
CA ASP A 62 -3.74 16.78 6.53
C ASP A 62 -3.51 17.01 8.03
N ARG A 63 -4.58 16.91 8.84
CA ARG A 63 -4.49 17.06 10.31
C ARG A 63 -3.53 16.07 10.97
N ILE A 64 -3.44 14.84 10.48
CA ILE A 64 -2.49 13.84 11.00
C ILE A 64 -1.09 13.93 10.36
N GLY A 65 -0.82 14.98 9.59
CA GLY A 65 0.51 15.30 9.07
C GLY A 65 0.94 14.54 7.81
N ILE A 66 0.02 13.84 7.16
CA ILE A 66 0.32 13.03 5.97
C ILE A 66 0.64 13.91 4.76
N ILE A 67 -0.10 14.99 4.55
CA ILE A 67 0.20 15.95 3.47
C ILE A 67 1.56 16.63 3.70
N LYS A 68 1.89 16.94 4.96
CA LYS A 68 3.22 17.45 5.33
C LYS A 68 4.32 16.43 5.01
N LEU A 69 4.09 15.14 5.28
CA LEU A 69 5.01 14.07 4.91
C LEU A 69 5.19 14.02 3.39
N LEU A 70 4.11 14.04 2.61
CA LEU A 70 4.18 14.03 1.15
C LEU A 70 5.00 15.20 0.59
N LYS A 71 4.77 16.42 1.09
CA LYS A 71 5.57 17.59 0.71
C LYS A 71 7.07 17.39 1.01
N LYS A 72 7.43 16.78 2.15
CA LYS A 72 8.82 16.48 2.48
C LYS A 72 9.41 15.44 1.53
N VAL A 73 8.68 14.37 1.23
CA VAL A 73 9.17 13.33 0.33
C VAL A 73 9.29 13.87 -1.10
N ALA A 74 8.33 14.67 -1.58
CA ALA A 74 8.44 15.34 -2.89
C ALA A 74 9.70 16.20 -3.00
N LYS A 75 9.97 17.05 -2.00
CA LYS A 75 11.20 17.86 -1.96
C LYS A 75 12.49 17.03 -1.97
N LYS A 76 12.49 15.85 -1.35
CA LYS A 76 13.68 14.98 -1.26
C LYS A 76 14.06 14.36 -2.61
N TYR A 77 13.08 14.10 -3.48
CA TYR A 77 13.28 13.39 -4.75
C TYR A 77 13.22 14.30 -6.00
N ASN A 78 13.18 15.63 -5.80
CA ASN A 78 13.27 16.69 -6.81
C ASN A 78 12.70 16.32 -8.20
N ILE A 79 11.37 16.22 -8.24
CA ILE A 79 10.56 16.53 -9.43
C ILE A 79 10.08 17.96 -9.24
#